data_AF-A0A7S4CF54-F1
#
_entry.id   AF-A0A7S4CF54-F1
#
_cell.length_a   1.000
_cell.length_b   1.000
_cell.length_c   1.000
_cell.angle_alpha   90.00
_cell.angle_beta   90.00
_cell.angle_gamma   90.00
#
_symmetry.space_group_name_H-M   'P 1'
#
loop_
_entity.id
_entity.type
_entity.pdbx_description
1 polymer ?
#
loop_
_entity_poly.entity_id
_entity_poly.type
_entity_poly.pdbx_seq_one_letter_code
_entity_poly.pdbx_strand_id
1 'polypeptide(L)'
;GISHIIKTMIKFPSNASLLTVANAAMWSLATQPENKVIIAREGGIDLILKSMKSFPRSIDLLTRANAALCNLAANVDNTVLIAHKGGIDLILQSMRTFPDHSDLLTSANVALSNLAVNITNNHYILQSGGIESILASMRA
;
A
#
# COMPACT_ATOMS: atom_id res chain seq x y z
N GLY A 1 10.18 13.96 -11.04
CA GLY A 1 9.31 14.45 -9.96
C GLY A 1 8.03 13.62 -9.87
N ILE A 2 7.27 13.73 -8.77
CA ILE A 2 6.06 12.94 -8.49
C ILE A 2 5.10 12.89 -9.69
N SER A 3 4.77 14.06 -10.27
CA SER A 3 3.90 14.16 -11.45
C SER A 3 4.37 13.31 -12.65
N HIS A 4 5.68 13.19 -12.87
CA HIS A 4 6.20 12.36 -13.96
C HIS A 4 5.99 10.86 -13.67
N ILE A 5 6.18 10.42 -12.43
CA ILE A 5 5.92 9.03 -12.03
C ILE A 5 4.44 8.71 -12.23
N ILE A 6 3.54 9.60 -11.80
CA ILE A 6 2.09 9.46 -11.96
C ILE A 6 1.71 9.36 -13.44
N LYS A 7 2.23 10.25 -14.29
CA LYS A 7 2.02 10.19 -15.74
C LYS A 7 2.49 8.88 -16.33
N THR A 8 3.63 8.36 -15.89
CA THR A 8 4.16 7.08 -16.36
C THR A 8 3.27 5.90 -15.93
N MET A 9 2.80 5.88 -14.69
CA MET A 9 1.85 4.85 -14.21
C MET A 9 0.53 4.88 -14.99
N ILE A 10 0.03 6.07 -15.35
CA ILE A 10 -1.17 6.23 -16.18
C ILE A 10 -0.91 5.74 -17.61
N LYS A 11 0.25 6.08 -18.18
CA LYS A 11 0.61 5.72 -19.56
C LYS A 11 0.84 4.22 -19.75
N PHE A 12 1.35 3.53 -18.72
CA PHE A 12 1.71 2.12 -18.80
C PHE A 12 1.07 1.29 -17.67
N PRO A 13 -0.28 1.22 -17.60
CA PRO A 13 -1.00 0.58 -16.50
C PRO A 13 -0.88 -0.96 -16.49
N SER A 14 -0.40 -1.55 -17.58
CA SER A 14 -0.24 -3.00 -17.75
C SER A 14 1.22 -3.45 -17.70
N ASN A 15 2.17 -2.55 -17.42
CA ASN A 15 3.58 -2.90 -17.32
C ASN A 15 3.97 -3.13 -15.85
N ALA A 16 3.95 -4.39 -15.40
CA ALA A 16 4.23 -4.76 -14.02
C ALA A 16 5.60 -4.24 -13.54
N SER A 17 6.66 -4.45 -14.32
CA SER A 17 8.03 -4.03 -13.95
C SER A 17 8.12 -2.52 -13.77
N LEU A 18 7.50 -1.76 -14.67
CA LEU A 18 7.45 -0.30 -14.56
C LEU A 18 6.68 0.14 -13.32
N LEU A 19 5.53 -0.49 -13.05
CA LEU A 19 4.73 -0.16 -11.87
C LEU A 19 5.43 -0.53 -10.57
N THR A 20 6.20 -1.62 -10.54
CA THR A 20 7.06 -1.97 -9.41
C THR A 20 8.09 -0.87 -9.12
N VAL A 21 8.77 -0.38 -10.16
CA VAL A 21 9.74 0.73 -10.04
C VAL A 21 9.03 2.02 -9.61
N ALA A 22 7.86 2.31 -10.17
CA ALA A 22 7.07 3.47 -9.79
C ALA A 22 6.64 3.42 -8.31
N ASN A 23 6.16 2.26 -7.83
CA ASN A 23 5.79 2.06 -6.43
C ASN A 23 7.01 2.20 -5.50
N ALA A 24 8.19 1.69 -5.91
CA ALA A 24 9.43 1.88 -5.15
C ALA A 24 9.84 3.37 -5.08
N ALA A 25 9.68 4.11 -6.18
CA ALA A 25 9.93 5.55 -6.18
C ALA A 25 8.92 6.31 -5.30
N MET A 26 7.63 5.96 -5.34
CA MET A 26 6.61 6.53 -4.45
C MET A 26 6.93 6.26 -2.99
N TRP A 27 7.37 5.05 -2.66
CA TRP A 27 7.81 4.68 -1.31
C TRP A 27 8.95 5.57 -0.81
N SER A 28 10.01 5.73 -1.61
CA SER A 28 11.16 6.57 -1.26
C SER A 28 10.77 8.04 -1.11
N LEU A 29 9.96 8.57 -2.02
CA LEU A 29 9.52 9.97 -1.98
C LEU A 29 8.60 10.27 -0.80
N ALA A 30 7.73 9.32 -0.43
CA ALA A 30 6.79 9.45 0.68
C ALA A 30 7.46 9.47 2.07
N THR A 31 8.80 9.38 2.17
CA THR A 31 9.52 9.63 3.43
C THR A 31 9.37 11.07 3.91
N GLN A 32 9.23 12.02 2.99
CA GLN A 32 9.05 13.44 3.31
C GLN A 32 7.56 13.79 3.51
N PRO A 33 7.18 14.48 4.58
CA PRO A 33 5.78 14.83 4.87
C PRO A 33 5.07 15.54 3.71
N GLU A 34 5.73 16.48 3.04
CA GLU A 34 5.17 17.28 1.95
C GLU A 34 4.86 16.39 0.74
N ASN A 35 5.74 15.42 0.46
CA ASN A 35 5.56 14.49 -0.64
C ASN A 35 4.37 13.55 -0.40
N LYS A 36 4.08 13.17 0.85
CA LYS A 36 2.88 12.36 1.16
C LYS A 36 1.60 13.06 0.73
N VAL A 37 1.52 14.37 0.98
CA VAL A 37 0.38 15.22 0.60
C VAL A 37 0.32 15.39 -0.91
N ILE A 38 1.45 15.66 -1.58
CA ILE A 38 1.50 15.83 -3.04
C ILE A 38 1.11 14.53 -3.76
N ILE A 39 1.65 13.39 -3.34
CA ILE A 39 1.33 12.07 -3.92
C ILE A 39 -0.17 11.79 -3.79
N ALA A 40 -0.76 12.03 -2.62
CA ALA A 40 -2.19 11.85 -2.41
C ALA A 40 -3.03 12.78 -3.29
N ARG A 41 -2.70 14.08 -3.29
CA ARG A 41 -3.41 15.11 -4.08
C ARG A 41 -3.35 14.84 -5.58
N GLU A 42 -2.24 14.32 -6.09
CA GLU A 42 -2.08 13.99 -7.51
C GLU A 42 -2.65 12.61 -7.89
N GLY A 43 -3.32 11.90 -6.97
CA GLY A 43 -3.97 10.61 -7.24
C GLY A 43 -3.00 9.41 -7.22
N GLY A 44 -1.82 9.55 -6.64
CA GLY A 44 -0.83 8.48 -6.53
C GLY A 44 -1.33 7.28 -5.73
N ILE A 45 -2.13 7.50 -4.67
CA ILE A 45 -2.73 6.41 -3.88
C ILE A 45 -3.63 5.53 -4.77
N ASP A 46 -4.51 6.13 -5.57
CA ASP A 46 -5.36 5.39 -6.51
C ASP A 46 -4.56 4.52 -7.47
N LEU A 47 -3.45 5.04 -7.99
CA LEU A 47 -2.59 4.32 -8.92
C LEU A 47 -1.83 3.17 -8.26
N ILE A 48 -1.36 3.35 -7.02
CA ILE A 48 -0.76 2.28 -6.23
C ILE A 48 -1.78 1.15 -6.02
N LEU A 49 -2.98 1.48 -5.53
CA LEU A 49 -4.04 0.49 -5.29
C LEU A 49 -4.49 -0.19 -6.59
N LYS A 50 -4.58 0.56 -7.70
CA LYS A 50 -4.87 -0.01 -9.02
C LYS A 50 -3.79 -0.97 -9.47
N SER A 51 -2.51 -0.68 -9.22
CA SER A 51 -1.40 -1.58 -9.55
C SER A 51 -1.50 -2.91 -8.78
N MET A 52 -1.87 -2.86 -7.50
CA MET A 52 -2.10 -4.07 -6.69
C MET A 52 -3.25 -4.91 -7.24
N LYS A 53 -4.37 -4.26 -7.62
CA LYS A 53 -5.53 -4.94 -8.25
C LYS A 53 -5.17 -5.59 -9.59
N SER A 54 -4.36 -4.91 -10.41
CA SER A 54 -3.94 -5.43 -11.72
C SER A 54 -2.94 -6.60 -11.61
N PHE A 55 -2.12 -6.61 -10.57
CA PHE A 55 -1.03 -7.59 -10.40
C PHE A 55 -1.07 -8.27 -9.02
N PRO A 56 -2.17 -8.97 -8.67
CA PRO A 56 -2.37 -9.54 -7.33
C PRO A 56 -1.43 -10.71 -7.00
N ARG A 57 -0.68 -11.21 -7.99
CA ARG A 57 0.31 -12.30 -7.83
C ARG A 57 1.75 -11.85 -8.06
N SER A 58 2.00 -10.54 -8.17
CA SER A 58 3.35 -10.01 -8.37
C SER A 58 3.97 -9.62 -7.03
N ILE A 59 4.73 -10.54 -6.43
CA ILE A 59 5.31 -10.35 -5.09
C ILE A 59 6.12 -9.06 -4.96
N ASP A 60 6.97 -8.74 -5.92
CA ASP A 60 7.80 -7.53 -5.89
C ASP A 60 6.95 -6.26 -5.94
N LEU A 61 5.92 -6.26 -6.80
CA LEU A 61 5.03 -5.12 -6.96
C LEU A 61 4.24 -4.88 -5.68
N LEU A 62 3.67 -5.94 -5.09
CA LEU A 62 2.88 -5.84 -3.87
C LEU A 62 3.74 -5.42 -2.68
N THR A 63 4.96 -5.94 -2.57
CA THR A 63 5.90 -5.54 -1.51
C THR A 63 6.22 -4.05 -1.60
N ARG A 64 6.52 -3.54 -2.80
CA ARG A 64 6.77 -2.09 -3.01
C ARG A 64 5.52 -1.24 -2.82
N ALA A 65 4.35 -1.74 -3.23
CA ALA A 65 3.08 -1.04 -3.04
C ALA A 65 2.74 -0.93 -1.54
N ASN A 66 2.84 -2.02 -0.78
CA ASN A 66 2.64 -2.03 0.67
C ASN A 66 3.61 -1.07 1.38
N ALA A 67 4.89 -1.07 0.98
CA ALA A 67 5.88 -0.13 1.52
C ALA A 67 5.53 1.34 1.20
N ALA A 68 5.04 1.62 -0.01
CA ALA A 68 4.57 2.96 -0.37
C ALA A 68 3.36 3.38 0.46
N LEU A 69 2.36 2.50 0.61
CA LEU A 69 1.18 2.75 1.44
C LEU A 69 1.56 2.94 2.91
N CYS A 70 2.53 2.19 3.44
CA CYS A 70 3.07 2.36 4.79
C CYS A 70 3.55 3.80 5.02
N ASN A 71 4.42 4.31 4.15
CA ASN A 71 4.94 5.68 4.28
C ASN A 71 3.83 6.73 4.10
N LEU A 72 2.92 6.51 3.15
CA LEU A 72 1.79 7.41 2.92
C LEU A 72 0.82 7.45 4.09
N ALA A 73 0.55 6.31 4.74
CA ALA A 73 -0.32 6.16 5.91
C ALA A 73 0.27 6.78 7.18
N ALA A 74 1.55 7.17 7.20
CA ALA A 74 2.10 8.00 8.27
C ALA A 74 1.66 9.49 8.16
N ASN A 75 0.58 9.78 7.43
CA ASN A 75 -0.18 11.02 7.43
C ASN A 75 -1.64 10.66 7.66
N VAL A 76 -2.31 11.35 8.59
CA VAL A 76 -3.66 10.98 9.05
C VAL A 76 -4.72 11.06 7.94
N ASP A 77 -4.68 12.08 7.10
CA ASP A 77 -5.65 12.23 6.00
C ASP A 77 -5.51 11.10 4.98
N ASN A 78 -4.27 10.70 4.71
CA ASN A 78 -3.97 9.56 3.86
C ASN A 78 -4.48 8.25 4.46
N THR A 79 -4.50 8.07 5.79
CA THR A 79 -5.07 6.84 6.37
C THR A 79 -6.54 6.68 6.03
N VAL A 80 -7.31 7.76 6.09
CA VAL A 80 -8.74 7.78 5.75
C VAL A 80 -8.90 7.53 4.25
N LEU A 81 -8.09 8.20 3.43
CA LEU A 81 -8.15 8.08 1.98
C LEU A 81 -7.82 6.66 1.48
N ILE A 82 -6.77 6.03 2.02
CA ILE A 82 -6.36 4.67 1.68
C ILE A 82 -7.47 3.69 2.05
N ALA A 83 -8.02 3.80 3.27
CA ALA A 83 -9.09 2.92 3.73
C ALA A 83 -10.36 3.07 2.88
N HIS A 84 -10.80 4.31 2.63
CA HIS A 84 -11.98 4.59 1.79
C HIS A 84 -11.84 4.04 0.37
N LYS A 85 -10.62 3.95 -0.16
CA LYS A 85 -10.33 3.39 -1.50
C LYS A 85 -10.16 1.86 -1.51
N GLY A 86 -10.41 1.19 -0.38
CA GLY A 86 -10.30 -0.27 -0.25
C GLY A 86 -8.85 -0.75 -0.08
N GLY A 87 -7.94 0.12 0.38
CA GLY A 87 -6.54 -0.23 0.56
C GLY A 87 -6.31 -1.30 1.62
N ILE A 88 -7.10 -1.31 2.70
CA ILE A 88 -7.01 -2.33 3.76
C ILE A 88 -7.26 -3.73 3.20
N ASP A 89 -8.30 -3.91 2.40
CA ASP A 89 -8.64 -5.21 1.81
C ASP A 89 -7.53 -5.72 0.89
N LEU A 90 -6.92 -4.82 0.11
CA LEU A 90 -5.82 -5.17 -0.78
C LEU A 90 -4.55 -5.57 -0.02
N ILE A 91 -4.23 -4.88 1.09
CA ILE A 91 -3.10 -5.24 1.94
C ILE A 91 -3.35 -6.63 2.54
N LEU A 92 -4.52 -6.88 3.13
CA LEU A 92 -4.89 -8.18 3.70
C LEU A 92 -4.88 -9.29 2.63
N GLN A 93 -5.39 -9.01 1.44
CA GLN A 93 -5.35 -9.95 0.31
C GLN A 93 -3.91 -10.29 -0.09
N SER A 94 -3.00 -9.31 -0.09
CA SER A 94 -1.58 -9.55 -0.40
C SER A 94 -0.93 -10.49 0.63
N MET A 95 -1.23 -10.30 1.92
CA MET A 95 -0.74 -11.19 2.99
C MET A 95 -1.26 -12.62 2.83
N ARG A 96 -2.55 -12.78 2.50
CA ARG A 96 -3.16 -14.10 2.25
C ARG A 96 -2.59 -14.78 1.00
N THR A 97 -2.19 -14.00 0.01
CA THR A 97 -1.61 -14.53 -1.24
C THR A 97 -0.17 -15.00 -1.02
N PHE A 98 0.56 -14.34 -0.13
CA PHE A 98 1.96 -14.63 0.18
C PHE A 98 2.19 -14.77 1.68
N PRO A 99 1.63 -15.83 2.32
CA PRO A 99 1.62 -15.98 3.77
C PRO A 99 3.02 -16.19 4.37
N ASP A 100 3.99 -16.62 3.55
CA ASP A 100 5.34 -16.97 4.00
C ASP A 100 6.42 -15.99 3.51
N HIS A 101 6.03 -14.86 2.88
CA HIS A 101 6.99 -13.91 2.31
C HIS A 101 7.30 -12.75 3.26
N SER A 102 8.35 -12.92 4.07
CA SER A 102 8.72 -12.01 5.18
C SER A 102 8.72 -10.51 4.83
N ASP A 103 9.32 -10.09 3.72
CA ASP A 103 9.38 -8.66 3.34
C ASP A 103 8.00 -8.07 3.03
N LEU A 104 7.13 -8.88 2.40
CA LEU A 104 5.77 -8.45 2.07
C LEU A 104 4.95 -8.32 3.33
N LEU A 105 5.04 -9.33 4.21
CA LEU A 105 4.34 -9.34 5.48
C LEU A 105 4.79 -8.19 6.39
N THR A 106 6.09 -7.91 6.44
CA THR A 106 6.65 -6.80 7.21
C THR A 106 6.08 -5.47 6.73
N SER A 107 6.18 -5.18 5.43
CA SER A 107 5.64 -3.93 4.86
C SER A 107 4.12 -3.81 5.01
N ALA A 108 3.38 -4.92 4.86
CA ALA A 108 1.93 -4.98 5.06
C ALA A 108 1.54 -4.71 6.51
N ASN A 109 2.20 -5.34 7.48
CA ASN A 109 1.93 -5.17 8.91
C ASN A 109 2.17 -3.73 9.36
N VAL A 110 3.28 -3.11 8.92
CA VAL A 110 3.55 -1.71 9.26
C VAL A 110 2.52 -0.78 8.61
N ALA A 111 2.11 -1.05 7.36
CA ALA A 111 1.03 -0.30 6.73
C ALA A 111 -0.29 -0.40 7.50
N LEU A 112 -0.70 -1.62 7.90
CA LEU A 112 -1.90 -1.84 8.71
C LEU A 112 -1.80 -1.15 10.08
N SER A 113 -0.64 -1.20 10.73
CA SER A 113 -0.40 -0.50 12.00
C SER A 113 -0.60 1.00 11.88
N ASN A 114 -0.03 1.62 10.84
CA ASN A 114 -0.22 3.05 10.57
C ASN A 114 -1.68 3.38 10.26
N LEU A 115 -2.37 2.54 9.48
CA LEU A 115 -3.79 2.71 9.17
C LEU A 115 -4.68 2.58 10.41
N ALA A 116 -4.32 1.68 11.34
CA ALA A 116 -5.05 1.40 12.57
C ALA A 116 -4.97 2.51 13.63
N VAL A 117 -4.13 3.54 13.43
CA VAL A 117 -4.14 4.74 14.27
C VAL A 117 -5.49 5.48 14.16
N ASN A 118 -6.16 5.39 13.01
CA ASN A 118 -7.52 5.86 12.86
C ASN A 118 -8.50 4.81 13.42
N ILE A 119 -9.41 5.22 14.32
CA ILE A 119 -10.31 4.31 15.03
C ILE A 119 -11.29 3.57 14.11
N THR A 120 -11.78 4.23 13.05
CA THR A 120 -12.68 3.62 12.07
C THR A 120 -11.94 2.55 11.27
N ASN A 121 -10.72 2.85 10.84
CA ASN A 121 -9.86 1.88 10.15
C ASN A 121 -9.50 0.71 11.06
N ASN A 122 -9.18 0.97 12.33
CA ASN A 122 -8.89 -0.06 13.33
C ASN A 122 -10.04 -1.06 13.42
N HIS A 123 -11.27 -0.56 13.61
CA HIS A 123 -12.46 -1.40 13.67
C HIS A 123 -12.67 -2.19 12.37
N TYR A 124 -12.46 -1.56 11.22
CA TYR A 124 -12.57 -2.24 9.93
C TYR A 124 -11.52 -3.34 9.72
N ILE A 125 -10.27 -3.10 10.13
CA ILE A 125 -9.19 -4.12 10.09
C ILE A 125 -9.58 -5.33 10.94
N LEU A 126 -10.13 -5.11 12.15
CA LEU A 126 -10.62 -6.18 13.01
C LEU A 126 -11.72 -7.00 12.32
N GLN A 127 -12.71 -6.34 11.74
CA GLN A 127 -13.83 -7.01 11.06
C GLN A 127 -13.41 -7.75 9.78
N SER A 128 -12.35 -7.31 9.11
CA SER A 128 -11.88 -7.87 7.84
C SER A 128 -10.95 -9.08 8.00
N GLY A 129 -10.80 -9.60 9.22
CA GLY A 129 -9.89 -10.72 9.54
C GLY A 129 -8.42 -10.30 9.62
N GLY A 130 -8.17 -9.08 10.09
CA GLY A 130 -6.82 -8.52 10.22
C GLY A 130 -6.01 -9.18 11.33
N ILE A 131 -6.65 -9.56 12.45
CA ILE A 131 -5.96 -10.25 13.55
C ILE A 131 -5.36 -11.57 13.07
N GLU A 132 -6.14 -12.37 12.36
CA GLU A 132 -5.73 -13.68 11.84
C GLU A 132 -4.56 -13.53 10.88
N SER A 133 -4.62 -12.52 10.00
CA SER A 133 -3.55 -12.22 9.04
C SER A 133 -2.26 -11.80 9.74
N ILE A 134 -2.35 -10.93 10.75
CA ILE A 134 -1.20 -10.47 11.54
C ILE A 134 -0.59 -11.65 12.32
N LEU A 135 -1.41 -12.43 13.04
CA LEU A 135 -0.93 -13.57 13.81
C LEU A 135 -0.29 -14.66 12.94
N ALA A 136 -0.86 -14.93 11.75
CA ALA A 136 -0.27 -15.84 10.78
C ALA A 136 1.11 -15.35 10.34
N SER A 137 1.25 -14.06 10.07
CA SER A 137 2.51 -13.47 9.60
C SER A 137 3.63 -13.47 10.65
N MET A 138 3.32 -13.52 11.94
CA MET A 138 4.33 -13.60 13.02
C MET A 138 4.93 -15.00 13.17
N ARG A 139 4.38 -16.01 12.48
CA ARG A 139 4.83 -17.40 12.51
C ARG A 139 5.66 -17.81 11.29
N ALA A 140 5.75 -16.93 10.29
CA ALA A 140 6.44 -17.12 9.02
C ALA A 140 7.92 -16.73 9.08
#